data_AF-A0A2N2SQ08-F1
#
_entry.id   AF-A0A2N2SQ08-F1
#
_cell.length_a   1.000
_cell.length_b   1.000
_cell.length_c   1.000
_cell.angle_alpha   90.00
_cell.angle_beta   90.00
_cell.angle_gamma   90.00
#
_symmetry.space_group_name_H-M   'P 1'
#
loop_
_entity.id
_entity.type
_entity.pdbx_description
1 polymer ?
#
loop_
_entity_poly.entity_id
_entity_poly.type
_entity_poly.pdbx_seq_one_letter_code
_entity_poly.pdbx_strand_id
1 'polypeptide(L)'
;MTSLTTHTLLVELLTEELPPKALPRLGETFSGKIAEGLKACGLATADAKVRSFASPRRLAVTVSGVVAAAEPKEVTEKLMPVSVALDANGKPTPALLKKMEAKGISADAVAGFERRIDGKAEALFHTAMVPGARLAEVLAGIVQDAVKALPIPKVMRWGDGDATFVRPVHKLTMLHGADVVPGRVLDLASGRTTRGHRFMSRGEIDIASADAYEPTLLAEGKVIPVFAERRAEIERQLIDEAARQQASIGDYADLLDEVAALVEHPTVYVGEFEAEFLAVPQECLILTMRANQKYFPLFDRAGKLLNRFLIVSNMHLK
;
A
#
# COMPACT_ATOMS: atom_id res chain seq x y z
N MET A 1 -15.22 -24.23 16.85
CA MET A 1 -14.50 -23.12 16.18
C MET A 1 -14.72 -23.28 14.69
N THR A 2 -15.68 -22.56 14.13
CA THR A 2 -15.88 -22.52 12.67
C THR A 2 -14.62 -21.88 12.11
N SER A 3 -13.81 -22.63 11.36
CA SER A 3 -12.63 -22.07 10.72
C SER A 3 -13.11 -21.01 9.73
N LEU A 4 -12.89 -19.73 10.05
CA LEU A 4 -13.19 -18.64 9.14
C LEU A 4 -12.33 -18.82 7.89
N THR A 5 -12.98 -18.94 6.74
CA THR A 5 -12.27 -18.99 5.46
C THR A 5 -11.54 -17.68 5.25
N THR A 6 -10.22 -17.76 5.07
CA THR A 6 -9.37 -16.61 4.81
C THR A 6 -8.86 -16.66 3.38
N HIS A 7 -8.64 -15.49 2.80
CA HIS A 7 -7.99 -15.34 1.49
C HIS A 7 -6.99 -14.18 1.53
N THR A 8 -6.11 -14.14 0.55
CA THR A 8 -5.25 -12.97 0.33
C THR A 8 -6.09 -11.81 -0.20
N LEU A 9 -5.92 -10.63 0.40
CA LEU A 9 -6.42 -9.37 -0.13
C LEU A 9 -5.33 -8.72 -0.99
N LEU A 10 -5.69 -8.17 -2.15
CA LEU A 10 -4.87 -7.27 -2.96
C LEU A 10 -5.53 -5.89 -2.97
N VAL A 11 -4.72 -4.84 -2.79
CA VAL A 11 -5.08 -3.45 -3.11
C VAL A 11 -3.98 -2.82 -3.95
N GLU A 12 -4.33 -2.22 -5.08
CA GLU A 12 -3.41 -1.46 -5.92
C GLU A 12 -4.00 -0.10 -6.31
N LEU A 13 -3.14 0.92 -6.28
CA LEU A 13 -3.28 2.16 -7.02
C LEU A 13 -2.26 2.19 -8.16
N LEU A 14 -2.75 2.17 -9.41
CA LEU A 14 -1.95 2.40 -10.60
C LEU A 14 -1.93 3.89 -10.92
N THR A 15 -0.75 4.48 -11.06
CA THR A 15 -0.55 5.93 -11.11
C THR A 15 0.34 6.34 -12.29
N GLU A 16 0.43 7.65 -12.54
CA GLU A 16 1.59 8.21 -13.24
C GLU A 16 2.86 8.12 -12.37
N GLU A 17 4.01 8.53 -12.92
CA GLU A 17 5.33 8.45 -12.28
C GLU A 17 5.40 9.20 -10.94
N LEU A 18 5.48 8.41 -9.87
CA LEU A 18 5.63 8.83 -8.50
C LEU A 18 7.04 9.43 -8.27
N PRO A 19 7.20 10.38 -7.34
CA PRO A 19 8.50 10.97 -7.05
C PRO A 19 9.48 9.90 -6.53
N PRO A 20 10.63 9.66 -7.19
CA PRO A 20 11.48 8.51 -6.90
C PRO A 20 12.04 8.52 -5.48
N LYS A 21 12.44 9.70 -4.98
CA LYS A 21 12.93 9.86 -3.60
C LYS A 21 11.88 9.58 -2.51
N ALA A 22 10.59 9.70 -2.85
CA ALA A 22 9.50 9.45 -1.90
C ALA A 22 8.94 8.03 -2.02
N LEU A 23 9.16 7.35 -3.15
CA LEU A 23 8.49 6.09 -3.49
C LEU A 23 8.60 4.99 -2.42
N PRO A 24 9.79 4.67 -1.85
CA PRO A 24 9.89 3.63 -0.84
C PRO A 24 8.99 3.91 0.37
N ARG A 25 9.06 5.14 0.90
CA ARG A 25 8.28 5.58 2.06
C ARG A 25 6.78 5.62 1.77
N LEU A 26 6.38 5.99 0.54
CA LEU A 26 4.99 5.93 0.11
C LEU A 26 4.47 4.49 0.11
N GLY A 27 5.24 3.54 -0.43
CA GLY A 27 4.88 2.12 -0.44
C GLY A 27 4.75 1.50 0.95
N GLU A 28 5.68 1.82 1.84
CA GLU A 28 5.64 1.40 3.26
C GLU A 28 4.41 1.97 3.98
N THR A 29 4.15 3.27 3.84
CA THR A 29 3.01 3.93 4.50
C THR A 29 1.69 3.38 3.97
N PHE A 30 1.56 3.23 2.64
CA PHE A 30 0.36 2.69 2.01
C PHE A 30 0.04 1.28 2.52
N SER A 31 1.02 0.38 2.46
CA SER A 31 0.87 -1.01 2.89
C SER A 31 0.60 -1.13 4.39
N GLY A 32 1.35 -0.38 5.20
CA GLY A 32 1.21 -0.37 6.65
C GLY A 32 -0.17 0.11 7.10
N LYS A 33 -0.66 1.22 6.54
CA LYS A 33 -1.96 1.79 6.91
C LYS A 33 -3.13 0.90 6.52
N ILE A 34 -3.05 0.22 5.38
CA ILE A 34 -4.07 -0.77 4.99
C ILE A 34 -4.06 -1.96 5.97
N ALA A 35 -2.89 -2.51 6.30
CA ALA A 35 -2.78 -3.62 7.24
C ALA A 35 -3.28 -3.24 8.65
N GLU A 36 -2.94 -2.05 9.14
CA GLU A 36 -3.44 -1.49 10.39
C GLU A 36 -4.96 -1.36 10.40
N GLY A 37 -5.55 -0.82 9.32
CA GLY A 37 -7.00 -0.66 9.17
C GLY A 37 -7.73 -2.00 9.17
N LEU A 38 -7.22 -3.01 8.44
CA LEU A 38 -7.79 -4.36 8.44
C LEU A 38 -7.75 -4.98 9.83
N LYS A 39 -6.64 -4.84 10.55
CA LYS A 39 -6.48 -5.34 11.92
C LYS A 39 -7.44 -4.64 12.88
N ALA A 40 -7.59 -3.32 12.79
CA ALA A 40 -8.51 -2.54 13.61
C ALA A 40 -9.98 -2.96 13.41
N CYS A 41 -10.34 -3.36 12.19
CA CYS A 41 -11.66 -3.90 11.87
C CYS A 41 -11.83 -5.40 12.23
N GLY A 42 -10.79 -6.07 12.75
CA GLY A 42 -10.83 -7.51 13.04
C GLY A 42 -10.90 -8.39 11.79
N LEU A 43 -10.45 -7.88 10.63
CA LEU A 43 -10.52 -8.55 9.34
C LEU A 43 -9.25 -9.31 8.96
N ALA A 44 -8.13 -9.09 9.64
CA ALA A 44 -6.88 -9.78 9.40
C ALA A 44 -6.53 -10.69 10.58
N THR A 45 -6.07 -11.92 10.30
CA THR A 45 -5.57 -12.83 11.33
C THR A 45 -4.28 -12.32 11.97
N ALA A 46 -3.94 -12.85 13.15
CA ALA A 46 -2.73 -12.44 13.87
C ALA A 46 -1.42 -12.77 13.11
N ASP A 47 -1.44 -13.79 12.27
CA ASP A 47 -0.33 -14.27 11.44
C ASP A 47 -0.38 -13.76 9.99
N ALA A 48 -1.28 -12.81 9.69
CA ALA A 48 -1.40 -12.18 8.38
C ALA A 48 -0.06 -11.60 7.91
N LYS A 49 0.36 -11.98 6.70
CA LYS A 49 1.60 -11.52 6.07
C LYS A 49 1.28 -10.36 5.14
N VAL A 50 2.03 -9.27 5.30
CA VAL A 50 1.93 -8.08 4.44
C VAL A 50 3.09 -8.11 3.45
N ARG A 51 2.78 -8.02 2.17
CA ARG A 51 3.77 -7.86 1.09
C ARG A 51 3.50 -6.54 0.38
N SER A 52 4.49 -5.66 0.44
CA SER A 52 4.43 -4.31 -0.12
C SER A 52 5.02 -4.29 -1.53
N PHE A 53 4.37 -3.56 -2.42
CA PHE A 53 4.77 -3.37 -3.80
C PHE A 53 4.85 -1.87 -4.10
N ALA A 54 6.00 -1.44 -4.59
CA ALA A 54 6.23 -0.04 -4.94
C ALA A 54 7.08 0.03 -6.21
N SER A 55 6.54 0.69 -7.22
CA SER A 55 7.20 0.92 -8.50
C SER A 55 6.91 2.34 -8.98
N PRO A 56 7.63 2.87 -9.98
CA PRO A 56 7.44 4.24 -10.45
C PRO A 56 5.97 4.60 -10.69
N ARG A 57 5.13 3.65 -11.12
CA ARG A 57 3.73 3.89 -11.47
C ARG A 57 2.73 3.17 -10.56
N ARG A 58 3.13 2.78 -9.35
CA ARG A 58 2.32 1.87 -8.54
C ARG A 58 2.63 1.90 -7.05
N LEU A 59 1.55 1.89 -6.26
CA LEU A 59 1.55 1.47 -4.86
C LEU A 59 0.57 0.31 -4.74
N ALA A 60 1.02 -0.83 -4.22
CA ALA A 60 0.14 -1.97 -3.97
C ALA A 60 0.56 -2.74 -2.73
N VAL A 61 -0.37 -3.53 -2.20
CA VAL A 61 -0.14 -4.42 -1.06
C VAL A 61 -0.96 -5.68 -1.23
N THR A 62 -0.37 -6.81 -0.84
CA THR A 62 -1.15 -8.01 -0.52
C THR A 62 -1.10 -8.31 0.97
N VAL A 63 -2.23 -8.69 1.55
CA VAL A 63 -2.35 -9.10 2.95
C VAL A 63 -2.97 -10.50 2.99
N SER A 64 -2.21 -11.50 3.44
CA SER A 64 -2.74 -12.86 3.61
C SER A 64 -3.67 -12.96 4.82
N GLY A 65 -4.45 -14.02 4.93
CA GLY A 65 -5.22 -14.28 6.16
C GLY A 65 -6.35 -13.26 6.40
N VAL A 66 -6.92 -12.68 5.34
CA VAL A 66 -8.04 -11.73 5.46
C VAL A 66 -9.37 -12.48 5.40
N VAL A 67 -10.28 -12.21 6.34
CA VAL A 67 -11.64 -12.74 6.35
C VAL A 67 -12.61 -11.78 5.67
N ALA A 68 -13.70 -12.32 5.08
CA ALA A 68 -14.71 -11.48 4.43
C ALA A 68 -15.57 -10.69 5.44
N ALA A 69 -15.72 -11.22 6.66
CA ALA A 69 -16.40 -10.57 7.77
C ALA A 69 -15.70 -10.92 9.08
N ALA A 70 -15.52 -9.92 9.93
CA ALA A 70 -15.00 -10.13 11.29
C ALA A 70 -16.02 -10.89 12.14
N GLU A 71 -15.56 -11.53 13.21
CA GLU A 71 -16.46 -12.17 14.16
C GLU A 71 -17.37 -11.13 14.83
N PRO A 72 -18.66 -11.44 15.04
CA PRO A 72 -19.52 -10.64 15.90
C PRO A 72 -18.91 -10.49 17.28
N LYS A 73 -19.06 -9.31 17.89
CA LYS A 73 -18.53 -9.03 19.21
C LYS A 73 -19.63 -8.57 20.16
N GLU A 74 -19.52 -8.99 21.41
CA GLU A 74 -20.30 -8.40 22.49
C GLU A 74 -19.79 -6.99 22.76
N VAL A 75 -20.72 -6.04 22.74
CA VAL A 75 -20.45 -4.65 23.11
C VAL A 75 -21.36 -4.32 24.28
N THR A 76 -20.74 -4.01 25.43
CA THR A 76 -21.44 -3.46 26.58
C THR A 76 -21.45 -1.94 26.51
N GLU A 77 -22.64 -1.38 26.50
CA GLU A 77 -22.89 0.05 26.52
C GLU A 77 -23.49 0.49 27.85
N LYS A 78 -23.07 1.65 28.36
CA LYS A 78 -23.77 2.38 29.43
C LYS A 78 -25.01 3.08 28.88
N LEU A 79 -26.19 2.73 29.39
CA LEU A 79 -27.44 3.38 29.01
C LEU A 79 -27.64 4.69 29.77
N MET A 80 -27.71 4.63 31.11
CA MET A 80 -27.92 5.77 32.01
C MET A 80 -27.83 5.33 33.49
N PRO A 81 -27.73 6.26 34.47
CA PRO A 81 -27.81 5.93 35.88
C PRO A 81 -29.11 5.20 36.24
N VAL A 82 -29.04 4.23 37.16
CA VAL A 82 -30.21 3.43 37.60
C VAL A 82 -31.30 4.33 38.18
N SER A 83 -30.93 5.40 38.89
CA SER A 83 -31.85 6.39 39.44
C SER A 83 -32.67 7.17 38.40
N VAL A 84 -32.21 7.20 37.15
CA VAL A 84 -32.93 7.79 36.01
C VAL A 84 -33.64 6.70 35.20
N ALA A 85 -33.06 5.51 35.16
CA ALA A 85 -33.50 4.40 34.33
C ALA A 85 -34.75 3.70 34.88
N LEU A 86 -34.84 3.56 36.19
CA LEU A 86 -35.88 2.80 36.89
C LEU A 86 -36.58 3.66 37.93
N ASP A 87 -37.88 3.44 38.10
CA ASP A 87 -38.66 4.06 39.17
C ASP A 87 -38.46 3.33 40.52
N ALA A 88 -39.12 3.82 41.57
CA ALA A 88 -39.05 3.23 42.91
C ALA A 88 -39.55 1.77 42.98
N ASN A 89 -40.33 1.32 41.99
CA ASN A 89 -40.84 -0.05 41.88
C ASN A 89 -39.96 -0.93 40.95
N GLY A 90 -38.83 -0.40 40.47
CA GLY A 90 -37.95 -1.09 39.53
C GLY A 90 -38.48 -1.16 38.10
N LYS A 91 -39.51 -0.39 37.74
CA LYS A 91 -40.06 -0.35 36.37
C LYS A 91 -39.29 0.66 35.50
N PRO A 92 -39.16 0.40 34.18
CA PRO A 92 -38.47 1.29 33.27
C PRO A 92 -39.18 2.65 33.18
N THR A 93 -38.41 3.74 33.33
CA THR A 93 -38.94 5.10 33.18
C THR A 93 -39.15 5.45 31.70
N PRO A 94 -39.94 6.50 31.39
CA PRO A 94 -40.06 7.00 30.02
C PRO A 94 -38.71 7.40 29.39
N ALA A 95 -37.75 7.84 30.22
CA ALA A 95 -36.41 8.19 29.76
C ALA A 95 -35.64 6.95 29.29
N LEU A 96 -35.72 5.83 30.02
CA LEU A 96 -35.12 4.56 29.63
C LEU A 96 -35.76 4.02 28.35
N LEU A 97 -37.08 4.00 28.26
CA LEU A 97 -37.80 3.51 27.08
C LEU A 97 -37.43 4.31 25.81
N LYS A 98 -37.38 5.64 25.90
CA LYS A 98 -36.94 6.49 24.79
C LYS A 98 -35.49 6.24 24.37
N LYS A 99 -34.60 5.97 25.34
CA LYS A 99 -33.20 5.64 25.08
C LYS A 99 -33.06 4.28 24.38
N MET A 100 -33.87 3.29 24.79
CA MET A 100 -33.93 1.96 24.18
C MET A 100 -34.46 2.04 22.75
N GLU A 101 -35.54 2.77 22.52
CA GLU A 101 -36.12 2.99 21.18
C GLU A 101 -35.11 3.64 20.24
N ALA A 102 -34.43 4.71 20.69
CA ALA A 102 -33.37 5.37 19.92
C ALA A 102 -32.20 4.45 19.55
N LYS A 103 -32.07 3.30 20.22
CA LYS A 103 -31.02 2.29 20.01
C LYS A 103 -31.55 1.00 19.39
N GLY A 104 -32.83 0.94 19.05
CA GLY A 104 -33.48 -0.26 18.51
C GLY A 104 -33.55 -1.42 19.50
N ILE A 105 -33.46 -1.16 20.81
CA ILE A 105 -33.53 -2.18 21.85
C ILE A 105 -35.00 -2.39 22.22
N SER A 106 -35.48 -3.64 22.17
CA SER A 106 -36.86 -3.99 22.56
C SER A 106 -37.13 -3.68 24.04
N ALA A 107 -38.33 -3.20 24.36
CA ALA A 107 -38.80 -2.94 25.73
C ALA A 107 -38.66 -4.16 26.65
N ASP A 108 -38.77 -5.37 26.08
CA ASP A 108 -38.69 -6.63 26.84
C ASP A 108 -37.25 -6.97 27.29
N ALA A 109 -36.24 -6.27 26.75
CA ALA A 109 -34.83 -6.50 27.08
C ALA A 109 -34.39 -5.91 28.43
N VAL A 110 -35.24 -5.11 29.10
CA VAL A 110 -34.91 -4.41 30.36
C VAL A 110 -34.44 -5.38 31.45
N ALA A 111 -35.03 -6.58 31.52
CA ALA A 111 -34.67 -7.59 32.51
C ALA A 111 -33.24 -8.15 32.33
N GLY A 112 -32.68 -8.06 31.12
CA GLY A 112 -31.33 -8.51 30.80
C GLY A 112 -30.26 -7.42 30.96
N PHE A 113 -30.63 -6.23 31.42
CA PHE A 113 -29.67 -5.15 31.64
C PHE A 113 -28.89 -5.34 32.94
N GLU A 114 -27.59 -5.08 32.88
CA GLU A 114 -26.71 -5.23 34.02
C GLU A 114 -26.59 -3.91 34.79
N ARG A 115 -26.55 -3.98 36.12
CA ARG A 115 -26.28 -2.83 36.97
C ARG A 115 -24.86 -2.90 37.49
N ARG A 116 -24.08 -1.84 37.28
CA ARG A 116 -22.72 -1.74 37.80
C ARG A 116 -22.51 -0.37 38.43
N ILE A 117 -21.67 -0.31 39.47
CA ILE A 117 -21.20 0.97 40.01
C ILE A 117 -20.29 1.62 38.96
N ASP A 118 -20.62 2.85 38.58
CA ASP A 118 -19.83 3.66 37.66
C ASP A 118 -19.59 5.05 38.28
N GLY A 119 -18.39 5.22 38.85
CA GLY A 119 -18.05 6.39 39.68
C GLY A 119 -18.78 6.37 41.03
N LYS A 120 -19.63 7.37 41.29
CA LYS A 120 -20.38 7.52 42.55
C LYS A 120 -21.82 6.99 42.49
N ALA A 121 -22.27 6.49 41.33
CA ALA A 121 -23.65 6.07 41.13
C ALA A 121 -23.71 4.71 40.42
N GLU A 122 -24.80 3.98 40.62
CA GLU A 122 -25.09 2.77 39.87
C GLU A 122 -25.62 3.15 38.48
N ALA A 123 -25.12 2.49 37.43
CA ALA A 123 -25.55 2.68 36.06
C ALA A 123 -26.04 1.38 35.45
N LEU A 124 -27.00 1.51 34.53
CA LEU A 124 -27.59 0.42 33.78
C LEU A 124 -26.84 0.25 32.47
N PHE A 125 -26.44 -0.98 32.17
CA PHE A 125 -25.67 -1.36 31.00
C PHE A 125 -26.44 -2.37 30.16
N HIS A 126 -26.30 -2.26 28.84
CA HIS A 126 -26.82 -3.22 27.88
C HIS A 126 -25.67 -3.86 27.12
N THR A 127 -25.60 -5.18 27.13
CA THR A 127 -24.71 -5.95 26.28
C THR A 127 -25.48 -6.45 25.08
N ALA A 128 -24.99 -6.13 23.88
CA ALA A 128 -25.54 -6.59 22.62
C ALA A 128 -24.46 -7.24 21.77
N MET A 129 -24.86 -8.23 20.97
CA MET A 129 -24.03 -8.77 19.89
C MET A 129 -24.09 -7.82 18.70
N VAL A 130 -22.95 -7.20 18.38
CA VAL A 130 -22.81 -6.35 17.19
C VAL A 130 -22.17 -7.18 16.08
N PRO A 131 -22.75 -7.18 14.86
CA PRO A 131 -22.13 -7.83 13.70
C PRO A 131 -20.70 -7.31 13.48
N GLY A 132 -19.78 -8.20 13.11
CA GLY A 132 -18.43 -7.80 12.75
C GLY A 132 -18.40 -6.97 11.47
N ALA A 133 -17.33 -6.20 11.28
CA ALA A 133 -17.13 -5.42 10.06
C ALA A 133 -17.10 -6.35 8.84
N ARG A 134 -17.70 -5.91 7.72
CA ARG A 134 -17.64 -6.62 6.45
C ARG A 134 -16.61 -5.96 5.54
N LEU A 135 -15.72 -6.76 4.96
CA LEU A 135 -14.63 -6.26 4.11
C LEU A 135 -15.14 -5.37 2.97
N ALA A 136 -16.22 -5.79 2.30
CA ALA A 136 -16.87 -5.06 1.21
C ALA A 136 -17.44 -3.69 1.62
N GLU A 137 -17.70 -3.47 2.90
CA GLU A 137 -18.26 -2.21 3.41
C GLU A 137 -17.16 -1.25 3.88
N VAL A 138 -16.04 -1.78 4.39
CA VAL A 138 -15.00 -0.95 5.05
C VAL A 138 -13.73 -0.76 4.25
N LEU A 139 -13.42 -1.63 3.27
CA LEU A 139 -12.13 -1.61 2.58
C LEU A 139 -11.88 -0.27 1.87
N ALA A 140 -12.87 0.28 1.17
CA ALA A 140 -12.73 1.56 0.49
C ALA A 140 -12.35 2.70 1.46
N GLY A 141 -12.95 2.72 2.65
CA GLY A 141 -12.60 3.68 3.71
C GLY A 141 -11.17 3.50 4.22
N ILE A 142 -10.76 2.25 4.47
CA ILE A 142 -9.38 1.92 4.88
C ILE A 142 -8.36 2.42 3.86
N VAL A 143 -8.60 2.18 2.56
CA VAL A 143 -7.70 2.62 1.49
C VAL A 143 -7.69 4.16 1.37
N GLN A 144 -8.84 4.82 1.54
CA GLN A 144 -8.90 6.29 1.57
C GLN A 144 -8.07 6.87 2.73
N ASP A 145 -8.14 6.26 3.91
CA ASP A 145 -7.36 6.72 5.07
C ASP A 145 -5.87 6.45 4.90
N ALA A 146 -5.50 5.32 4.27
CA ALA A 146 -4.11 5.05 3.88
C ALA A 146 -3.58 6.10 2.88
N VAL A 147 -4.39 6.51 1.89
CA VAL A 147 -4.06 7.57 0.93
C VAL A 147 -3.86 8.93 1.64
N LYS A 148 -4.74 9.30 2.57
CA LYS A 148 -4.62 10.55 3.34
C LYS A 148 -3.37 10.58 4.23
N ALA A 149 -2.94 9.42 4.71
CA ALA A 149 -1.78 9.28 5.58
C ALA A 149 -0.43 9.32 4.86
N LEU A 150 -0.42 9.29 3.51
CA LEU A 150 0.82 9.29 2.74
C LEU A 150 1.63 10.58 2.98
N PRO A 151 2.96 10.49 3.20
CA PRO A 151 3.82 11.65 3.37
C PRO A 151 4.09 12.34 2.01
N ILE A 152 3.06 12.97 1.44
CA ILE A 152 3.13 13.61 0.13
C ILE A 152 3.63 15.05 0.29
N PRO A 153 4.78 15.42 -0.30
CA PRO A 153 5.34 16.77 -0.16
C PRO A 153 4.49 17.83 -0.89
N LYS A 154 3.82 17.43 -1.97
CA LYS A 154 2.93 18.31 -2.74
C LYS A 154 1.84 17.48 -3.42
N VAL A 155 0.59 17.77 -3.08
CA VAL A 155 -0.57 17.16 -3.73
C VAL A 155 -0.97 17.96 -4.97
N MET A 156 -1.64 17.30 -5.91
CA MET A 156 -2.24 17.91 -7.08
C MET A 156 -3.66 17.36 -7.30
N ARG A 157 -4.49 18.15 -7.97
CA ARG A 157 -5.81 17.77 -8.49
C ARG A 157 -5.67 17.45 -9.98
N TRP A 158 -6.45 16.50 -10.49
CA TRP A 158 -6.45 16.14 -11.92
C TRP A 158 -7.87 15.78 -12.41
N GLY A 159 -8.08 15.86 -13.72
CA GLY A 159 -9.39 15.66 -14.32
C GLY A 159 -10.41 16.72 -13.86
N ASP A 160 -11.68 16.36 -13.96
CA ASP A 160 -12.81 17.23 -13.59
C ASP A 160 -13.30 17.01 -12.15
N GLY A 161 -12.64 16.13 -11.40
CA GLY A 161 -12.99 15.78 -10.01
C GLY A 161 -12.20 16.58 -8.97
N ASP A 162 -12.54 16.34 -7.70
CA ASP A 162 -11.89 16.99 -6.53
C ASP A 162 -10.87 16.09 -5.83
N ALA A 163 -10.63 14.89 -6.34
CA ALA A 163 -9.60 13.99 -5.81
C ALA A 163 -8.20 14.64 -5.87
N THR A 164 -7.43 14.47 -4.79
CA THR A 164 -6.05 14.95 -4.68
C THR A 164 -5.10 13.83 -4.32
N PHE A 165 -3.94 13.82 -4.96
CA PHE A 165 -2.90 12.79 -4.81
C PHE A 165 -1.57 13.35 -5.32
N VAL A 166 -0.47 12.62 -5.11
CA VAL A 166 0.86 13.06 -5.57
C VAL A 166 0.97 13.10 -7.10
N ARG A 167 0.19 12.26 -7.79
CA ARG A 167 0.12 12.10 -9.25
C ARG A 167 -1.25 11.61 -9.68
N PRO A 168 -1.65 11.76 -10.96
CA PRO A 168 -2.87 11.15 -11.45
C PRO A 168 -2.90 9.64 -11.18
N VAL A 169 -4.05 9.14 -10.71
CA VAL A 169 -4.32 7.72 -10.51
C VAL A 169 -5.25 7.25 -11.63
N HIS A 170 -4.96 6.10 -12.21
CA HIS A 170 -5.67 5.57 -13.39
C HIS A 170 -6.58 4.40 -13.06
N LYS A 171 -6.17 3.53 -12.12
CA LYS A 171 -6.92 2.32 -11.77
C LYS A 171 -6.81 2.03 -10.28
N LEU A 172 -7.91 1.47 -9.76
CA LEU A 172 -8.01 0.89 -8.43
C LEU A 172 -8.28 -0.60 -8.60
N THR A 173 -7.38 -1.45 -8.12
CA THR A 173 -7.60 -2.90 -8.08
C THR A 173 -7.83 -3.32 -6.64
N MET A 174 -8.94 -4.01 -6.35
CA MET A 174 -9.22 -4.54 -5.02
C MET A 174 -9.77 -5.97 -5.15
N LEU A 175 -9.00 -6.97 -4.73
CA LEU A 175 -9.38 -8.38 -4.79
C LEU A 175 -9.30 -9.04 -3.42
N HIS A 176 -10.21 -9.95 -3.10
CA HIS A 176 -10.15 -10.87 -1.97
C HIS A 176 -10.23 -12.29 -2.53
N GLY A 177 -9.10 -13.02 -2.51
CA GLY A 177 -8.96 -14.21 -3.35
C GLY A 177 -9.12 -13.84 -4.82
N ALA A 178 -10.09 -14.43 -5.51
CA ALA A 178 -10.41 -14.13 -6.92
C ALA A 178 -11.50 -13.05 -7.08
N ASP A 179 -12.18 -12.68 -5.99
CA ASP A 179 -13.37 -11.84 -6.07
C ASP A 179 -13.03 -10.35 -5.96
N VAL A 180 -13.68 -9.52 -6.77
CA VAL A 180 -13.53 -8.07 -6.67
C VAL A 180 -14.25 -7.58 -5.43
N VAL A 181 -13.53 -6.85 -4.58
CA VAL A 181 -14.14 -6.15 -3.44
C VAL A 181 -14.69 -4.82 -3.96
N PRO A 182 -16.01 -4.55 -3.86
CA PRO A 182 -16.60 -3.32 -4.38
C PRO A 182 -16.15 -2.11 -3.55
N GLY A 183 -15.92 -0.98 -4.21
CA GLY A 183 -15.59 0.26 -3.53
C GLY A 183 -15.15 1.37 -4.49
N ARG A 184 -15.04 2.59 -3.97
CA ARG A 184 -14.55 3.75 -4.71
C ARG A 184 -13.50 4.51 -3.90
N VAL A 185 -12.37 4.82 -4.52
CA VAL A 185 -11.26 5.58 -3.92
C VAL A 185 -10.69 6.50 -4.99
N LEU A 186 -10.45 7.78 -4.66
CA LEU A 186 -9.96 8.79 -5.61
C LEU A 186 -10.80 8.81 -6.91
N ASP A 187 -12.12 8.79 -6.74
CA ASP A 187 -13.13 8.72 -7.81
C ASP A 187 -13.07 7.49 -8.73
N LEU A 188 -12.22 6.50 -8.44
CA LEU A 188 -12.07 5.26 -9.20
C LEU A 188 -12.85 4.12 -8.55
N ALA A 189 -13.68 3.44 -9.34
CA ALA A 189 -14.30 2.19 -8.91
C ALA A 189 -13.26 1.06 -8.92
N SER A 190 -13.34 0.16 -7.94
CA SER A 190 -12.47 -1.02 -7.93
C SER A 190 -12.79 -1.97 -9.07
N GLY A 191 -11.74 -2.60 -9.58
CA GLY A 191 -11.82 -3.70 -10.52
C GLY A 191 -10.72 -4.72 -10.27
N ARG A 192 -10.43 -5.51 -11.32
CA ARG A 192 -9.39 -6.55 -11.32
C ARG A 192 -8.26 -6.31 -12.32
N THR A 193 -8.35 -5.25 -13.12
CA THR A 193 -7.39 -4.98 -14.18
C THR A 193 -6.30 -4.06 -13.71
N THR A 194 -5.08 -4.29 -14.17
CA THR A 194 -3.95 -3.37 -14.04
C THR A 194 -3.29 -3.10 -15.40
N ARG A 195 -2.13 -2.45 -15.43
CA ARG A 195 -1.29 -2.32 -16.63
C ARG A 195 0.14 -2.78 -16.35
N GLY A 196 0.72 -3.46 -17.33
CA GLY A 196 2.13 -3.81 -17.35
C GLY A 196 3.03 -2.63 -17.75
N HIS A 197 4.27 -2.95 -18.06
CA HIS A 197 5.30 -2.04 -18.54
C HIS A 197 4.85 -1.31 -19.81
N ARG A 198 5.01 0.02 -19.87
CA ARG A 198 4.47 0.86 -20.97
C ARG A 198 4.88 0.39 -22.37
N PHE A 199 6.08 -0.17 -22.52
CA PHE A 199 6.65 -0.54 -23.81
C PHE A 199 6.90 -2.04 -23.98
N MET A 200 7.07 -2.79 -22.88
CA MET A 200 7.51 -4.19 -22.91
C MET A 200 6.39 -5.18 -22.63
N SER A 201 5.17 -4.68 -22.39
CA SER A 201 3.98 -5.49 -22.13
C SER A 201 2.91 -5.25 -23.20
N ARG A 202 1.88 -6.08 -23.19
CA ARG A 202 0.68 -5.89 -24.04
C ARG A 202 -0.27 -4.80 -23.53
N GLY A 203 0.05 -4.14 -22.41
CA GLY A 203 -0.77 -3.07 -21.85
C GLY A 203 -1.59 -3.54 -20.65
N GLU A 204 -2.92 -3.58 -20.82
CA GLU A 204 -3.85 -3.98 -19.75
C GLU A 204 -3.72 -5.48 -19.43
N ILE A 205 -3.85 -5.81 -18.14
CA ILE A 205 -3.69 -7.17 -17.60
C ILE A 205 -4.83 -7.45 -16.64
N ASP A 206 -5.49 -8.59 -16.79
CA ASP A 206 -6.50 -9.09 -15.85
C ASP A 206 -5.81 -9.91 -14.74
N ILE A 207 -6.07 -9.56 -13.48
CA ILE A 207 -5.50 -10.30 -12.34
C ILE A 207 -6.51 -11.34 -11.86
N ALA A 208 -6.17 -12.62 -12.08
CA ALA A 208 -7.04 -13.74 -11.78
C ALA A 208 -7.38 -13.88 -10.28
N SER A 209 -6.40 -13.60 -9.41
CA SER A 209 -6.56 -13.59 -7.96
C SER A 209 -5.49 -12.72 -7.30
N ALA A 210 -5.71 -12.36 -6.03
CA ALA A 210 -4.75 -11.60 -5.24
C ALA A 210 -3.36 -12.27 -5.18
N ASP A 211 -3.30 -13.60 -5.07
CA ASP A 211 -2.03 -14.35 -5.06
C ASP A 211 -1.35 -14.41 -6.43
N ALA A 212 -2.11 -14.28 -7.52
CA ALA A 212 -1.57 -14.25 -8.88
C ALA A 212 -0.93 -12.91 -9.25
N TYR A 213 -1.12 -11.87 -8.43
CA TYR A 213 -0.76 -10.50 -8.75
C TYR A 213 0.69 -10.30 -9.22
N GLU A 214 1.64 -10.59 -8.34
CA GLU A 214 3.07 -10.45 -8.62
C GLU A 214 3.58 -11.37 -9.74
N PRO A 215 3.31 -12.70 -9.73
CA PRO A 215 3.78 -13.56 -10.80
C PRO A 215 3.21 -13.16 -12.17
N THR A 216 1.97 -12.67 -12.24
CA THR A 216 1.37 -12.16 -13.49
C THR A 216 2.07 -10.88 -13.96
N LEU A 217 2.34 -9.93 -13.05
CA LEU A 217 3.09 -8.72 -13.38
C LEU A 217 4.51 -9.02 -13.88
N LEU A 218 5.18 -10.01 -13.32
CA LEU A 218 6.51 -10.41 -13.76
C LEU A 218 6.46 -11.07 -15.15
N ALA A 219 5.61 -12.09 -15.32
CA ALA A 219 5.56 -12.91 -16.53
C ALA A 219 5.03 -12.13 -17.73
N GLU A 220 3.87 -11.49 -17.57
CA GLU A 220 3.11 -10.84 -18.65
C GLU A 220 3.32 -9.32 -18.66
N GLY A 221 3.40 -8.73 -17.48
CA GLY A 221 3.55 -7.29 -17.33
C GLY A 221 4.95 -6.77 -17.54
N LYS A 222 5.99 -7.63 -17.48
CA LYS A 222 7.39 -7.18 -17.42
C LYS A 222 7.57 -6.11 -16.37
N VAL A 223 7.12 -6.38 -15.15
CA VAL A 223 7.27 -5.50 -13.99
C VAL A 223 7.81 -6.34 -12.83
N ILE A 224 8.86 -5.85 -12.18
CA ILE A 224 9.30 -6.35 -10.87
C ILE A 224 8.69 -5.40 -9.83
N PRO A 225 7.52 -5.72 -9.22
CA PRO A 225 6.76 -4.74 -8.44
C PRO A 225 7.34 -4.51 -7.04
N VAL A 226 8.11 -5.46 -6.50
CA VAL A 226 8.76 -5.34 -5.19
C VAL A 226 10.02 -4.51 -5.33
N PHE A 227 10.07 -3.38 -4.60
CA PHE A 227 11.17 -2.44 -4.66
C PHE A 227 12.52 -3.09 -4.32
N ALA A 228 12.58 -3.85 -3.23
CA ALA A 228 13.81 -4.49 -2.77
C ALA A 228 14.34 -5.53 -3.77
N GLU A 229 13.47 -6.32 -4.40
CA GLU A 229 13.86 -7.30 -5.41
C GLU A 229 14.35 -6.61 -6.69
N ARG A 230 13.66 -5.54 -7.12
CA ARG A 230 14.10 -4.74 -8.26
C ARG A 230 15.45 -4.07 -8.00
N ARG A 231 15.66 -3.54 -6.80
CA ARG A 231 16.93 -2.95 -6.37
C ARG A 231 18.07 -3.99 -6.41
N ALA A 232 17.83 -5.18 -5.85
CA ALA A 232 18.80 -6.27 -5.85
C ALA A 232 19.15 -6.74 -7.28
N GLU A 233 18.16 -6.82 -8.17
CA GLU A 233 18.40 -7.19 -9.56
C GLU A 233 19.22 -6.13 -10.31
N ILE A 234 18.97 -4.83 -10.08
CA ILE A 234 19.79 -3.75 -10.63
C ILE A 234 21.23 -3.86 -10.13
N GLU A 235 21.42 -4.04 -8.82
CA GLU A 235 22.74 -4.15 -8.20
C GLU A 235 23.53 -5.32 -8.79
N ARG A 236 22.89 -6.49 -8.91
CA ARG A 236 23.48 -7.66 -9.55
C ARG A 236 23.93 -7.37 -10.98
N GLN A 237 23.07 -6.77 -11.81
CA GLN A 237 23.40 -6.43 -13.19
C GLN A 237 24.55 -5.40 -13.28
N LEU A 238 24.57 -4.40 -12.39
CA LEU A 238 25.63 -3.38 -12.36
C LEU A 238 26.98 -3.98 -12.00
N ILE A 239 27.03 -4.84 -10.97
CA ILE A 239 28.27 -5.52 -10.54
C ILE A 239 28.77 -6.44 -11.64
N ASP A 240 27.89 -7.24 -12.23
CA ASP A 240 28.23 -8.16 -13.32
C ASP A 240 28.81 -7.40 -14.52
N GLU A 241 28.19 -6.28 -14.93
CA GLU A 241 28.67 -5.49 -16.06
C GLU A 241 29.98 -4.76 -15.73
N ALA A 242 30.13 -4.17 -14.54
CA ALA A 242 31.38 -3.55 -14.11
C ALA A 242 32.55 -4.55 -14.14
N ALA A 243 32.32 -5.79 -13.71
CA ALA A 243 33.31 -6.85 -13.77
C ALA A 243 33.71 -7.20 -15.22
N ARG A 244 32.75 -7.27 -16.15
CA ARG A 244 33.05 -7.45 -17.59
C ARG A 244 33.89 -6.31 -18.16
N GLN A 245 33.62 -5.09 -17.71
CA GLN A 245 34.37 -3.89 -18.07
C GLN A 245 35.72 -3.76 -17.35
N GLN A 246 36.07 -4.73 -16.48
CA GLN A 246 37.27 -4.72 -15.64
C GLN A 246 37.39 -3.44 -14.78
N ALA A 247 36.25 -2.94 -14.32
CA ALA A 247 36.11 -1.65 -13.65
C ALA A 247 35.33 -1.77 -12.34
N SER A 248 35.37 -0.71 -11.52
CA SER A 248 34.54 -0.52 -10.33
C SER A 248 33.47 0.54 -10.58
N ILE A 249 32.34 0.46 -9.87
CA ILE A 249 31.27 1.47 -9.85
C ILE A 249 31.37 2.45 -8.67
N GLY A 250 32.43 2.36 -7.87
CA GLY A 250 32.68 3.27 -6.74
C GLY A 250 31.61 3.14 -5.63
N ASP A 251 31.26 4.25 -4.99
CA ASP A 251 30.11 4.33 -4.07
C ASP A 251 28.85 4.67 -4.85
N TYR A 252 27.82 3.81 -4.75
CA TYR A 252 26.62 3.85 -5.59
C TYR A 252 25.30 3.64 -4.84
N ALA A 253 25.34 3.45 -3.51
CA ALA A 253 24.16 3.01 -2.75
C ALA A 253 22.97 3.98 -2.87
N ASP A 254 23.21 5.28 -2.69
CA ASP A 254 22.16 6.31 -2.79
C ASP A 254 21.56 6.41 -4.20
N LEU A 255 22.40 6.25 -5.23
CA LEU A 255 21.95 6.32 -6.62
C LEU A 255 21.13 5.09 -7.00
N LEU A 256 21.49 3.92 -6.47
CA LEU A 256 20.80 2.66 -6.72
C LEU A 256 19.33 2.71 -6.26
N ASP A 257 19.06 3.29 -5.09
CA ASP A 257 17.69 3.45 -4.59
C ASP A 257 16.87 4.38 -5.50
N GLU A 258 17.45 5.51 -5.92
CA GLU A 258 16.78 6.45 -6.81
C GLU A 258 16.48 5.81 -8.17
N VAL A 259 17.44 5.07 -8.73
CA VAL A 259 17.30 4.35 -10.01
C VAL A 259 16.27 3.22 -9.91
N ALA A 260 16.27 2.45 -8.82
CA ALA A 260 15.25 1.44 -8.56
C ALA A 260 13.84 2.04 -8.46
N ALA A 261 13.72 3.32 -8.13
CA ALA A 261 12.45 4.05 -8.13
C ALA A 261 12.06 4.68 -9.49
N LEU A 262 12.92 4.59 -10.50
CA LEU A 262 12.70 5.13 -11.86
C LEU A 262 12.31 4.07 -12.89
N VAL A 263 12.59 2.79 -12.61
CA VAL A 263 12.34 1.69 -13.55
C VAL A 263 11.40 0.65 -12.94
N GLU A 264 10.71 -0.11 -13.79
CA GLU A 264 9.87 -1.25 -13.43
C GLU A 264 10.52 -2.58 -13.84
N HIS A 265 11.31 -2.60 -14.91
CA HIS A 265 12.02 -3.78 -15.39
C HIS A 265 13.42 -3.41 -15.90
N PRO A 266 14.45 -3.51 -15.03
CA PRO A 266 15.76 -2.96 -15.30
C PRO A 266 16.55 -3.74 -16.35
N THR A 267 17.31 -3.02 -17.17
CA THR A 267 18.40 -3.58 -17.98
C THR A 267 19.60 -2.62 -17.93
N VAL A 268 20.77 -3.14 -17.57
CA VAL A 268 22.02 -2.38 -17.54
C VAL A 268 22.70 -2.37 -18.92
N TYR A 269 23.13 -1.20 -19.36
CA TYR A 269 23.96 -1.03 -20.56
C TYR A 269 25.21 -0.22 -20.24
N VAL A 270 26.22 -0.36 -21.10
CA VAL A 270 27.44 0.45 -21.06
C VAL A 270 27.31 1.61 -22.03
N GLY A 271 27.56 2.82 -21.54
CA GLY A 271 27.78 4.00 -22.36
C GLY A 271 29.25 4.40 -22.36
N GLU A 272 29.66 5.09 -23.41
CA GLU A 272 30.99 5.67 -23.55
C GLU A 272 30.86 7.13 -24.00
N PHE A 273 31.78 7.97 -23.56
CA PHE A 273 31.94 9.34 -24.04
C PHE A 273 33.37 9.54 -24.57
N GLU A 274 33.59 10.60 -25.34
CA GLU A 274 34.88 10.86 -25.97
C GLU A 274 35.97 11.08 -24.91
N ALA A 275 37.12 10.41 -25.07
CA ALA A 275 38.18 10.40 -24.05
C ALA A 275 38.76 11.79 -23.75
N GLU A 276 38.64 12.76 -24.67
CA GLU A 276 39.05 14.15 -24.46
C GLU A 276 38.35 14.82 -23.26
N PHE A 277 37.12 14.42 -22.94
CA PHE A 277 36.42 14.94 -21.77
C PHE A 277 37.07 14.54 -20.45
N LEU A 278 37.94 13.52 -20.41
CA LEU A 278 38.72 13.17 -19.20
C LEU A 278 39.74 14.27 -18.81
N ALA A 279 39.95 15.28 -19.66
CA ALA A 279 40.69 16.50 -19.29
C ALA A 279 39.90 17.40 -18.32
N VAL A 280 38.56 17.27 -18.26
CA VAL A 280 37.72 17.94 -17.27
C VAL A 280 37.94 17.28 -15.91
N PRO A 281 37.96 18.04 -14.79
CA PRO A 281 38.02 17.46 -13.46
C PRO A 281 36.99 16.35 -13.27
N GLN A 282 37.45 15.17 -12.85
CA GLN A 282 36.60 13.99 -12.76
C GLN A 282 35.40 14.21 -11.83
N GLU A 283 35.55 15.05 -10.80
CA GLU A 283 34.50 15.36 -9.83
C GLU A 283 33.32 16.05 -10.52
N CYS A 284 33.59 16.92 -11.51
CA CYS A 284 32.56 17.58 -12.31
C CYS A 284 31.81 16.57 -13.21
N LEU A 285 32.54 15.62 -13.80
CA LEU A 285 31.96 14.57 -14.63
C LEU A 285 31.10 13.62 -13.80
N ILE A 286 31.62 13.16 -12.65
CA ILE A 286 30.92 12.28 -11.71
C ILE A 286 29.65 12.95 -11.20
N LEU A 287 29.72 14.22 -10.81
CA LEU A 287 28.55 14.97 -10.35
C LEU A 287 27.47 15.03 -11.43
N THR A 288 27.84 15.37 -12.66
CA THR A 288 26.90 15.48 -13.79
C THR A 288 26.27 14.13 -14.12
N MET A 289 27.07 13.06 -14.18
CA MET A 289 26.61 11.70 -14.43
C MET A 289 25.61 11.23 -13.37
N ARG A 290 25.93 11.42 -12.08
CA ARG A 290 25.10 10.92 -10.98
C ARG A 290 23.87 11.78 -10.73
N ALA A 291 24.02 13.11 -10.65
CA ALA A 291 22.94 13.99 -10.23
C ALA A 291 21.91 14.19 -11.35
N ASN A 292 22.36 14.40 -12.58
CA ASN A 292 21.50 14.80 -13.69
C ASN A 292 21.09 13.61 -14.57
N GLN A 293 22.00 12.67 -14.82
CA GLN A 293 21.78 11.58 -15.78
C GLN A 293 21.43 10.24 -15.12
N LYS A 294 21.67 10.11 -13.81
CA LYS A 294 21.50 8.85 -13.06
C LYS A 294 22.37 7.70 -13.57
N TYR A 295 23.57 8.03 -14.03
CA TYR A 295 24.55 7.08 -14.53
C TYR A 295 25.52 6.65 -13.42
N PHE A 296 26.05 5.42 -13.54
CA PHE A 296 27.05 4.86 -12.65
C PHE A 296 28.42 4.96 -13.33
N PRO A 297 29.29 5.91 -12.93
CA PRO A 297 30.62 6.05 -13.52
C PRO A 297 31.46 4.80 -13.29
N LEU A 298 32.31 4.46 -14.26
CA LEU A 298 33.28 3.36 -14.11
C LEU A 298 34.66 3.90 -13.78
N PHE A 299 35.35 3.19 -12.90
CA PHE A 299 36.69 3.54 -12.41
C PHE A 299 37.67 2.41 -12.68
N ASP A 300 38.91 2.76 -12.98
CA ASP A 300 40.01 1.80 -13.05
C ASP A 300 40.46 1.33 -11.66
N ARG A 301 41.48 0.46 -11.63
CA ARG A 301 42.05 -0.09 -10.38
C ARG A 301 42.73 0.96 -9.49
N ALA A 302 43.12 2.10 -10.05
CA ALA A 302 43.71 3.21 -9.31
C ALA A 302 42.65 4.21 -8.83
N GLY A 303 41.36 3.96 -9.11
CA GLY A 303 40.27 4.87 -8.76
C GLY A 303 40.12 6.05 -9.73
N LYS A 304 40.77 6.01 -10.90
CA LYS A 304 40.64 7.05 -11.92
C LYS A 304 39.41 6.79 -12.78
N LEU A 305 38.64 7.85 -13.04
CA LEU A 305 37.48 7.80 -13.92
C LEU A 305 37.86 7.30 -15.33
N LEU A 306 37.12 6.30 -15.82
CA LEU A 306 37.14 5.85 -17.20
C LEU A 306 36.16 6.66 -18.04
N ASN A 307 36.36 6.72 -19.36
CA ASN A 307 35.40 7.35 -20.28
C ASN A 307 34.13 6.50 -20.52
N ARG A 308 33.81 5.60 -19.58
CA ARG A 308 32.68 4.67 -19.64
C ARG A 308 31.83 4.77 -18.39
N PHE A 309 30.54 4.45 -18.53
CA PHE A 309 29.58 4.45 -17.44
C PHE A 309 28.50 3.40 -17.69
N LEU A 310 27.79 3.02 -16.64
CA LEU A 310 26.63 2.14 -16.73
C LEU A 310 25.35 2.97 -16.64
N ILE A 311 24.36 2.59 -17.42
CA ILE A 311 23.00 3.14 -17.36
C ILE A 311 22.02 2.01 -17.03
N VAL A 312 21.00 2.33 -16.24
CA VAL A 312 19.88 1.42 -16.00
C VAL A 312 18.71 1.91 -16.83
N SER A 313 18.38 1.17 -17.87
CA SER A 313 17.24 1.44 -18.72
C SER A 313 16.00 0.73 -18.18
N ASN A 314 14.84 1.35 -18.35
CA ASN A 314 13.55 0.70 -18.20
C ASN A 314 13.12 -0.04 -19.49
N MET A 315 14.03 -0.22 -20.44
CA MET A 315 13.76 -0.90 -21.71
C MET A 315 14.83 -1.94 -21.99
N HIS A 316 14.38 -3.12 -22.40
CA HIS A 316 15.23 -4.14 -22.99
C HIS A 316 15.29 -3.94 -24.51
N LEU A 317 16.47 -3.56 -25.00
CA LEU A 317 16.78 -3.48 -26.42
C LEU A 317 17.06 -4.89 -26.91
N LYS A 318 16.43 -5.26 -28.02
CA LYS A 318 16.67 -6.54 -28.71
C LYS A 318 17.83 -6.42 -29.68
#